data_AF-G2R8H7-F1
#
_entry.id   AF-G2R8H7-F1
#
_cell.length_a   1.000
_cell.length_b   1.000
_cell.length_c   1.000
_cell.angle_alpha   90.00
_cell.angle_beta   90.00
_cell.angle_gamma   90.00
#
_symmetry.space_group_name_H-M   'P 1'
#
loop_
_entity.id
_entity.type
_entity.pdbx_description
1 polymer ?
#
loop_
_entity_poly.entity_id
_entity_poly.type
_entity_poly.pdbx_seq_one_letter_code
_entity_poly.pdbx_strand_id
1 'polypeptide(L)'
;MASYHRVLQVHGRSVNQKSVECDYDIHPWDIMINGKRWAGKVRLVGFVDSFYLICYSGVSRFEHGIVVYKLPRYFNFESVKGGLDYRITSLGHPVSLKTKYASSSLQRYDIKLYKGRDTVMKKRIRRGVTQHGLYDQIHDAVRLGIITHAELMGMIIGKTYGGSVLGDVTSKYLDGLAGGKGSKNLALTGERA
;
A
#
# COMPACT_ATOMS: atom_id res chain seq x y z
N MET A 1 19.42 -21.70 -2.92
CA MET A 1 18.70 -20.50 -2.43
C MET A 1 17.92 -19.91 -3.60
N ALA A 2 16.62 -19.65 -3.42
CA ALA A 2 15.79 -19.10 -4.50
C ALA A 2 15.91 -17.57 -4.56
N SER A 3 15.61 -17.01 -5.73
CA SER A 3 15.45 -15.57 -5.89
C SER A 3 14.14 -15.09 -5.24
N TYR A 4 14.11 -13.88 -4.70
CA TYR A 4 12.87 -13.30 -4.18
C TYR A 4 11.77 -13.16 -5.26
N HIS A 5 12.16 -13.04 -6.53
CA HIS A 5 11.21 -13.06 -7.65
C HIS A 5 10.41 -14.36 -7.69
N ARG A 6 11.08 -15.50 -7.44
CA ARG A 6 10.43 -16.82 -7.40
C ARG A 6 9.53 -16.94 -6.18
N VAL A 7 9.92 -16.35 -5.06
CA VAL A 7 9.08 -16.30 -3.84
C VAL A 7 7.79 -15.53 -4.12
N LEU A 8 7.88 -14.35 -4.72
CA LEU A 8 6.69 -13.57 -5.10
C LEU A 8 5.81 -14.35 -6.08
N GLN A 9 6.40 -15.02 -7.08
CA GLN A 9 5.66 -15.82 -8.06
C GLN A 9 4.88 -16.98 -7.41
N VAL A 10 5.44 -17.65 -6.40
CA VAL A 10 4.74 -18.71 -5.65
C VAL A 10 3.48 -18.17 -4.95
N HIS A 11 3.51 -16.89 -4.57
CA HIS A 11 2.36 -16.17 -3.99
C HIS A 11 1.47 -15.50 -5.07
N GLY A 12 1.69 -15.77 -6.36
CA GLY A 12 0.94 -15.17 -7.47
C GLY A 12 1.24 -13.68 -7.71
N ARG A 13 2.33 -13.16 -7.13
CA ARG A 13 2.71 -11.75 -7.19
C ARG A 13 3.99 -11.56 -8.01
N SER A 14 4.18 -10.36 -8.56
CA SER A 14 5.42 -9.98 -9.24
C SER A 14 5.66 -8.49 -9.11
N VAL A 15 6.93 -8.10 -9.06
CA VAL A 15 7.37 -6.69 -8.99
C VAL A 15 7.00 -5.90 -10.25
N ASN A 16 6.85 -6.59 -11.39
CA ASN A 16 6.48 -5.97 -12.66
C ASN A 16 4.96 -5.98 -12.89
N GLN A 17 4.15 -6.42 -11.92
CA GLN A 17 2.70 -6.34 -12.06
C GLN A 17 2.24 -4.88 -12.02
N LYS A 18 1.26 -4.55 -12.86
CA LYS A 18 0.70 -3.19 -12.87
C LYS A 18 0.09 -2.79 -11.52
N SER A 19 -0.37 -3.76 -10.72
CA SER A 19 -0.94 -3.57 -9.37
C SER A 19 0.07 -3.25 -8.27
N VAL A 20 1.36 -3.16 -8.60
CA VAL A 20 2.40 -2.75 -7.65
C VAL A 20 2.30 -1.24 -7.41
N GLU A 21 2.07 -0.88 -6.17
CA GLU A 21 1.95 0.52 -5.74
C GLU A 21 3.30 1.10 -5.32
N CYS A 22 4.14 0.24 -4.78
CA CYS A 22 5.46 0.60 -4.29
C CYS A 22 6.42 -0.55 -4.57
N ASP A 23 7.55 -0.22 -5.17
CA ASP A 23 8.71 -1.08 -5.26
C ASP A 23 9.93 -0.23 -4.90
N TYR A 24 10.51 -0.48 -3.73
CA TYR A 24 11.60 0.36 -3.24
C TYR A 24 12.55 -0.40 -2.30
N ASP A 25 13.84 -0.13 -2.43
CA ASP A 25 14.87 -0.63 -1.52
C ASP A 25 15.02 0.33 -0.33
N ILE A 26 14.69 -0.15 0.86
CA ILE A 26 14.82 0.56 2.12
C ILE A 26 16.17 0.24 2.74
N HIS A 27 16.83 1.27 3.27
CA HIS A 27 18.05 1.06 4.03
C HIS A 27 17.73 0.33 5.35
N PRO A 28 18.50 -0.68 5.79
CA PRO A 28 18.28 -1.36 7.07
C PRO A 28 18.25 -0.47 8.33
N TRP A 29 18.72 0.78 8.27
CA TRP A 29 18.62 1.75 9.37
C TRP A 29 17.26 2.41 9.45
N ASP A 30 16.57 2.48 8.31
CA ASP A 30 15.28 3.14 8.11
C ASP A 30 14.10 2.23 8.44
N ILE A 31 14.33 0.95 8.77
CA ILE A 31 13.27 0.00 9.09
C ILE A 31 13.54 -0.75 10.39
N MET A 32 12.51 -0.88 11.22
CA MET A 32 12.49 -1.75 12.39
C MET A 32 11.22 -2.58 12.40
N ILE A 33 11.37 -3.89 12.59
CA ILE A 33 10.28 -4.86 12.60
C ILE A 33 10.28 -5.52 13.98
N ASN A 34 9.19 -5.35 14.73
CA ASN A 34 9.06 -5.80 16.12
C ASN A 34 10.22 -5.32 17.01
N GLY A 35 10.67 -4.08 16.80
CA GLY A 35 11.81 -3.50 17.52
C GLY A 35 13.20 -4.01 17.09
N LYS A 36 13.29 -4.94 16.15
CA LYS A 36 14.55 -5.48 15.61
C LYS A 36 14.84 -4.92 14.22
N ARG A 37 16.11 -4.70 13.91
CA ARG A 37 16.56 -4.38 12.55
C ARG A 37 16.94 -5.65 11.81
N TRP A 38 16.63 -5.69 10.52
CA TRP A 38 17.11 -6.77 9.66
C TRP A 38 18.51 -6.42 9.15
N ALA A 39 19.40 -7.41 9.19
CA ALA A 39 20.72 -7.29 8.59
C ALA A 39 20.59 -7.62 7.10
N GLY A 40 20.89 -6.65 6.23
CA GLY A 40 20.82 -6.82 4.77
C GLY A 40 20.02 -5.73 4.07
N LYS A 41 19.92 -5.83 2.74
CA LYS A 41 19.08 -4.91 1.94
C LYS A 41 17.63 -5.35 2.06
N VAL A 42 16.75 -4.43 2.43
CA VAL A 42 15.32 -4.71 2.60
C VAL A 42 14.55 -4.06 1.46
N ARG A 43 13.80 -4.84 0.70
CA ARG A 43 12.89 -4.35 -0.35
C ARG A 43 11.46 -4.31 0.18
N LEU A 44 10.81 -3.18 0.02
CA LEU A 44 9.37 -3.03 0.22
C LEU A 44 8.67 -3.15 -1.13
N VAL A 45 7.79 -4.13 -1.24
CA VAL A 45 6.90 -4.32 -2.39
C VAL A 45 5.46 -4.21 -1.91
N GLY A 46 4.80 -3.10 -2.21
CA GLY A 46 3.43 -2.80 -1.81
C GLY A 46 2.42 -3.11 -2.90
N PHE A 47 1.34 -3.79 -2.53
CA PHE A 47 0.13 -4.00 -3.33
C PHE A 47 -1.08 -3.37 -2.63
N VAL A 48 -2.21 -3.30 -3.32
CA VAL A 48 -3.48 -2.74 -2.82
C VAL A 48 -3.94 -3.42 -1.52
N ASP A 49 -3.80 -4.73 -1.41
CA ASP A 49 -4.32 -5.57 -0.33
C ASP A 49 -3.28 -5.99 0.72
N SER A 50 -2.01 -5.98 0.35
CA SER A 50 -0.90 -6.51 1.15
C SER A 50 0.42 -5.86 0.75
N PHE A 51 1.41 -5.90 1.63
CA PHE A 51 2.77 -5.51 1.28
C PHE A 51 3.78 -6.52 1.80
N TYR A 52 4.89 -6.63 1.10
CA TYR A 52 5.97 -7.55 1.36
C TYR A 52 7.21 -6.77 1.78
N LEU A 53 7.84 -7.22 2.85
CA LEU A 53 9.16 -6.78 3.26
C LEU A 53 10.10 -7.95 3.06
N ILE A 54 11.07 -7.79 2.17
CA ILE A 54 11.95 -8.87 1.73
C ILE A 54 13.39 -8.47 2.01
N CYS A 55 14.07 -9.23 2.85
CA CYS A 55 15.52 -9.15 2.96
C CYS A 55 16.16 -10.01 1.87
N TYR A 56 17.09 -9.40 1.14
CA TYR A 56 17.84 -10.07 0.10
C TYR A 56 19.32 -9.70 0.14
N SER A 57 20.13 -10.59 -0.43
CA SER A 57 21.58 -10.43 -0.55
C SER A 57 22.04 -10.62 -2.00
N GLY A 58 23.20 -10.05 -2.32
CA GLY A 58 23.72 -9.97 -3.68
C GLY A 58 22.77 -9.25 -4.62
N VAL A 59 22.41 -9.90 -5.72
CA VAL A 59 21.51 -9.34 -6.76
C VAL A 59 20.04 -9.59 -6.44
N SER A 60 19.67 -10.79 -6.01
CA SER A 60 18.27 -11.14 -5.74
C SER A 60 18.06 -12.36 -4.82
N ARG A 61 19.11 -12.78 -4.09
CA ARG A 61 19.03 -13.98 -3.25
C ARG A 61 18.13 -13.69 -2.06
N PHE A 62 17.02 -14.41 -1.97
CA PHE A 62 16.10 -14.30 -0.83
C PHE A 62 16.76 -14.90 0.42
N GLU A 63 16.75 -14.13 1.51
CA GLU A 63 17.19 -14.61 2.83
C GLU A 63 15.99 -14.87 3.74
N HIS A 64 15.21 -13.82 3.97
CA HIS A 64 14.00 -13.88 4.78
C HIS A 64 13.04 -12.77 4.35
N GLY A 65 11.76 -12.92 4.67
CA GLY A 65 10.77 -11.91 4.34
C GLY A 65 9.49 -12.11 5.13
N ILE A 66 8.66 -11.09 5.17
CA ILE A 66 7.33 -11.12 5.77
C ILE A 66 6.33 -10.50 4.79
N VAL A 67 5.11 -11.01 4.85
CA VAL A 67 3.96 -10.40 4.18
C VAL A 67 3.04 -9.86 5.26
N VAL A 68 2.55 -8.66 5.03
CA VAL A 68 1.69 -7.93 5.95
C VAL A 68 0.40 -7.59 5.22
N TYR A 69 -0.73 -7.92 5.84
CA TYR A 69 -2.05 -7.71 5.26
C TYR A 69 -2.58 -6.32 5.59
N LYS A 70 -3.28 -5.69 4.65
CA LYS A 70 -3.97 -4.40 4.86
C LYS A 70 -5.44 -4.63 5.20
N LEU A 71 -5.71 -5.40 6.25
CA LEU A 71 -7.07 -5.73 6.69
C LEU A 71 -7.66 -4.58 7.53
N PRO A 72 -8.86 -4.06 7.21
CA PRO A 72 -9.45 -2.90 7.90
C PRO A 72 -9.56 -3.04 9.42
N ARG A 73 -9.74 -4.27 9.91
CA ARG A 73 -9.92 -4.56 11.34
C ARG A 73 -8.61 -4.59 12.14
N TYR A 74 -7.48 -4.85 11.50
CA TYR A 74 -6.20 -5.10 12.18
C TYR A 74 -5.10 -4.14 11.77
N PHE A 75 -5.30 -3.42 10.67
CA PHE A 75 -4.34 -2.49 10.14
C PHE A 75 -4.50 -1.13 10.82
N ASN A 76 -3.45 -0.70 11.53
CA ASN A 76 -3.32 0.66 12.03
C ASN A 76 -2.08 1.30 11.43
N PHE A 77 -2.26 2.49 10.85
CA PHE A 77 -1.20 3.28 10.27
C PHE A 77 -1.18 4.65 10.94
N GLU A 78 -0.12 4.88 11.70
CA GLU A 78 0.13 6.15 12.38
C GLU A 78 1.27 6.87 11.67
N SER A 79 0.96 8.03 11.10
CA SER A 79 1.97 8.98 10.70
C SER A 79 2.08 10.05 11.78
N VAL A 80 3.17 10.03 12.57
CA VAL A 80 3.42 11.07 13.56
C VAL A 80 3.52 12.41 12.81
N LYS A 81 2.61 13.35 13.09
CA LYS A 81 2.64 14.71 12.50
C LYS A 81 3.92 15.40 13.00
N GLY A 82 4.80 15.80 12.09
CA GLY A 82 6.14 16.34 12.42
C GLY A 82 7.22 15.28 12.70
N GLY A 83 6.87 14.02 12.94
CA GLY A 83 7.84 12.94 13.09
C GLY A 83 8.41 12.48 11.75
N LEU A 84 9.56 11.80 11.79
CA LEU A 84 10.24 11.25 10.62
C LEU A 84 9.84 9.79 10.34
N ASP A 85 8.94 9.22 11.14
CA ASP A 85 8.62 7.79 11.10
C ASP A 85 7.13 7.52 10.81
N TYR A 86 6.88 6.42 10.13
CA TYR A 86 5.60 5.73 10.00
C TYR A 86 5.59 4.55 10.95
N ARG A 87 4.50 4.37 11.69
CA ARG A 87 4.26 3.18 12.50
C ARG A 87 3.08 2.41 11.94
N ILE A 88 3.30 1.14 11.65
CA ILE A 88 2.33 0.24 11.04
C ILE A 88 2.18 -0.95 11.96
N THR A 89 0.97 -1.19 12.45
CA THR A 89 0.67 -2.42 13.17
C THR A 89 -0.37 -3.21 12.38
N SER A 90 -0.05 -4.45 12.03
CA SER A 90 -1.00 -5.33 11.34
C SER A 90 -0.65 -6.80 11.51
N LEU A 91 -1.52 -7.68 11.01
CA LEU A 91 -1.27 -9.12 10.93
C LEU A 91 -0.43 -9.45 9.69
N GLY A 92 0.44 -10.44 9.84
CA GLY A 92 1.29 -10.93 8.78
C GLY A 92 1.82 -12.31 9.09
N HIS A 93 2.63 -12.85 8.19
CA HIS A 93 3.34 -14.11 8.40
C HIS A 93 4.68 -14.11 7.65
N PRO A 94 5.65 -14.95 8.07
CA PRO A 94 6.91 -15.07 7.36
C PRO A 94 6.71 -15.71 5.99
N VAL A 95 7.33 -15.12 4.98
CA VAL A 95 7.25 -15.58 3.60
C VAL A 95 8.34 -16.62 3.34
N SER A 96 8.01 -17.65 2.58
CA SER A 96 8.89 -18.74 2.19
C SER A 96 8.45 -19.33 0.85
N LEU A 97 9.21 -20.29 0.33
CA LEU A 97 8.85 -21.04 -0.89
C LEU A 97 7.76 -22.10 -0.60
N LYS A 98 6.65 -21.70 0.02
CA LYS A 98 5.54 -22.58 0.38
C LYS A 98 4.22 -21.90 0.03
N THR A 99 3.26 -22.67 -0.48
CA THR A 99 1.92 -22.19 -0.86
C THR A 99 0.91 -22.27 0.29
N LYS A 100 1.20 -23.08 1.31
CA LYS A 100 0.33 -23.31 2.46
C LYS A 100 1.02 -22.87 3.75
N TYR A 101 0.35 -22.01 4.50
CA TYR A 101 0.77 -21.55 5.81
C TYR A 101 -0.26 -22.00 6.84
N ALA A 102 0.21 -22.48 8.00
CA ALA A 102 -0.67 -22.82 9.10
C ALA A 102 -1.26 -21.54 9.71
N SER A 103 -2.51 -21.58 10.17
CA SER A 103 -3.16 -20.42 10.81
C SER A 103 -2.39 -19.92 12.04
N SER A 104 -1.65 -20.79 12.72
CA SER A 104 -0.76 -20.47 13.84
C SER A 104 0.47 -19.64 13.47
N SER A 105 0.82 -19.54 12.18
CA SER A 105 1.94 -18.71 11.71
C SER A 105 1.56 -17.23 11.56
N LEU A 106 0.27 -16.90 11.68
CA LEU A 106 -0.22 -15.53 11.63
C LEU A 106 0.16 -14.81 12.92
N GLN A 107 0.96 -13.76 12.81
CA GLN A 107 1.45 -12.96 13.93
C GLN A 107 1.16 -11.49 13.70
N ARG A 108 1.05 -10.75 14.80
CA ARG A 108 0.97 -9.29 14.77
C ARG A 108 2.39 -8.72 14.66
N TYR A 109 2.60 -7.86 13.68
CA TYR A 109 3.85 -7.14 13.46
C TYR A 109 3.69 -5.65 13.77
N ASP A 110 4.66 -5.06 14.45
CA ASP A 110 4.84 -3.62 14.64
C ASP A 110 6.05 -3.18 13.80
N ILE A 111 5.78 -2.44 12.72
CA ILE A 111 6.77 -2.01 11.75
C ILE A 111 6.93 -0.51 11.86
N LYS A 112 8.14 -0.08 12.19
CA LYS A 112 8.54 1.33 12.14
C LYS A 112 9.36 1.56 10.89
N LEU A 113 8.94 2.52 10.10
CA LEU A 113 9.56 2.85 8.82
C LEU A 113 9.85 4.34 8.75
N TYR A 114 11.09 4.70 8.45
CA TYR A 114 11.49 6.09 8.25
C TYR A 114 10.89 6.62 6.95
N LYS A 115 10.37 7.85 6.97
CA LYS A 115 9.65 8.50 5.86
C LYS A 115 10.53 8.74 4.63
N GLY A 116 11.85 8.64 4.77
CA GLY A 116 12.83 8.97 3.75
C GLY A 116 13.03 10.48 3.61
N ARG A 117 14.16 10.87 3.01
CA ARG A 117 14.48 12.29 2.74
C ARG A 117 13.74 12.82 1.51
N ASP A 118 13.47 11.97 0.54
CA ASP A 118 12.88 12.36 -0.74
C ASP A 118 11.34 12.40 -0.71
N THR A 119 10.78 13.50 -1.21
CA THR A 119 9.31 13.69 -1.28
C THR A 119 8.63 12.66 -2.19
N VAL A 120 9.30 12.23 -3.27
CA VAL A 120 8.77 11.20 -4.19
C VAL A 120 8.77 9.83 -3.52
N MET A 121 9.86 9.48 -2.83
CA MET A 121 9.98 8.24 -2.06
C MET A 121 8.91 8.19 -0.97
N LYS A 122 8.76 9.27 -0.21
CA LYS A 122 7.74 9.40 0.84
C LYS A 122 6.33 9.17 0.31
N LYS A 123 5.99 9.72 -0.86
CA LYS A 123 4.68 9.50 -1.51
C LYS A 123 4.47 8.04 -1.91
N ARG A 124 5.48 7.40 -2.52
CA ARG A 124 5.40 5.98 -2.95
C ARG A 124 5.29 5.02 -1.78
N ILE A 125 6.16 5.20 -0.77
CA ILE A 125 6.15 4.39 0.46
C ILE A 125 4.82 4.56 1.18
N ARG A 126 4.37 5.81 1.37
CA ARG A 126 3.08 6.08 1.99
C ARG A 126 1.98 5.34 1.25
N ARG A 127 1.89 5.49 -0.07
CA ARG A 127 0.87 4.83 -0.89
C ARG A 127 0.92 3.31 -0.78
N GLY A 128 2.11 2.71 -0.90
CA GLY A 128 2.29 1.26 -0.82
C GLY A 128 2.02 0.65 0.56
N VAL A 129 2.08 1.45 1.61
CA VAL A 129 1.82 1.01 2.99
C VAL A 129 0.38 1.33 3.42
N THR A 130 -0.19 2.44 2.97
CA THR A 130 -1.54 2.86 3.37
C THR A 130 -2.60 1.87 2.87
N GLN A 131 -3.67 1.77 3.64
CA GLN A 131 -4.89 1.11 3.21
C GLN A 131 -5.61 1.99 2.20
N HIS A 132 -5.93 1.42 1.05
CA HIS A 132 -6.65 2.10 -0.02
C HIS A 132 -8.14 2.03 0.23
N GLY A 133 -8.81 3.18 0.15
CA GLY A 133 -10.27 3.23 0.16
C GLY A 133 -10.83 2.80 -1.20
N LEU A 134 -12.16 2.68 -1.29
CA LEU A 134 -12.85 2.37 -2.54
C LEU A 134 -12.54 3.38 -3.66
N TYR A 135 -12.39 4.66 -3.30
CA TYR A 135 -11.96 5.69 -4.24
C TYR A 135 -10.58 5.41 -4.83
N ASP A 136 -9.58 5.12 -3.99
CA ASP A 136 -8.22 4.85 -4.44
C ASP A 136 -8.16 3.59 -5.31
N GLN A 137 -8.96 2.57 -4.97
CA GLN A 137 -9.10 1.36 -5.79
C GLN A 137 -9.69 1.66 -7.17
N ILE A 138 -10.71 2.51 -7.25
CA ILE A 138 -11.35 2.90 -8.51
C ILE A 138 -10.41 3.76 -9.35
N HIS A 139 -9.76 4.75 -8.74
CA HIS A 139 -8.73 5.55 -9.39
C HIS A 139 -7.61 4.66 -9.94
N ASP A 140 -7.25 3.61 -9.20
CA ASP A 140 -6.22 2.66 -9.64
C ASP A 140 -6.72 1.76 -10.75
N ALA A 141 -7.97 1.28 -10.71
CA ALA A 141 -8.58 0.56 -11.83
C ALA A 141 -8.55 1.39 -13.12
N VAL A 142 -8.78 2.70 -13.02
CA VAL A 142 -8.67 3.63 -14.15
C VAL A 142 -7.22 3.78 -14.62
N ARG A 143 -6.28 4.00 -13.71
CA ARG A 143 -4.83 4.11 -14.03
C ARG A 143 -4.29 2.83 -14.67
N LEU A 144 -4.78 1.68 -14.24
CA LEU A 144 -4.39 0.36 -14.74
C LEU A 144 -5.01 0.06 -16.11
N GLY A 145 -5.99 0.86 -16.56
CA GLY A 145 -6.73 0.70 -17.80
C GLY A 145 -7.76 -0.43 -17.75
N ILE A 146 -8.19 -0.83 -16.54
CA ILE A 146 -9.24 -1.84 -16.34
C ILE A 146 -10.61 -1.22 -16.61
N ILE A 147 -10.79 0.05 -16.24
CA ILE A 147 -12.00 0.83 -16.47
C ILE A 147 -11.58 2.13 -17.18
N THR A 148 -12.25 2.49 -18.26
CA THR A 148 -12.00 3.79 -18.91
C THR A 148 -12.64 4.93 -18.10
N HIS A 149 -12.10 6.15 -18.23
CA HIS A 149 -12.69 7.34 -17.58
C HIS A 149 -14.15 7.55 -18.00
N ALA A 150 -14.49 7.19 -19.25
CA ALA A 150 -15.85 7.29 -19.79
C ALA A 150 -16.79 6.24 -19.21
N GLU A 151 -16.37 4.98 -19.12
CA GLU A 151 -17.17 3.92 -18.48
C GLU A 151 -17.39 4.20 -17.00
N LEU A 152 -16.38 4.71 -16.30
CA LEU A 152 -16.51 5.13 -14.92
C LEU A 152 -17.53 6.26 -14.77
N MET A 153 -17.42 7.31 -15.59
CA MET A 153 -18.38 8.41 -15.59
C MET A 153 -19.80 7.96 -15.95
N GLY A 154 -19.94 7.06 -16.92
CA GLY A 154 -21.23 6.46 -17.28
C GLY A 154 -21.85 5.65 -16.15
N MET A 155 -21.05 4.84 -15.45
CA MET A 155 -21.50 4.09 -14.26
C MET A 155 -21.89 5.01 -13.10
N ILE A 156 -21.14 6.10 -12.89
CA ILE A 156 -21.41 7.09 -11.85
C ILE A 156 -22.74 7.81 -12.13
N ILE A 157 -22.91 8.34 -13.35
CA ILE A 157 -24.12 9.08 -13.75
C ILE A 157 -25.35 8.14 -13.76
N GLY A 158 -25.18 6.87 -14.13
CA GLY A 158 -26.25 5.89 -14.21
C GLY A 158 -26.71 5.27 -12.88
N LYS A 159 -25.95 5.39 -11.77
CA LYS A 159 -26.24 4.71 -10.48
C LYS A 159 -26.40 5.65 -9.28
N THR A 160 -26.73 6.92 -9.49
CA THR A 160 -26.92 7.92 -8.40
C THR A 160 -28.14 7.70 -7.51
N TYR A 161 -28.92 6.63 -7.69
CA TYR A 161 -30.16 6.37 -6.92
C TYR A 161 -29.99 5.69 -5.54
N GLY A 162 -28.76 5.43 -5.05
CA GLY A 162 -28.55 4.71 -3.79
C GLY A 162 -27.41 5.29 -2.95
N GLY A 163 -27.78 5.94 -1.84
CA GLY A 163 -26.86 6.70 -0.99
C GLY A 163 -25.77 5.93 -0.25
N SER A 164 -24.89 6.73 0.35
CA SER A 164 -23.85 6.48 1.37
C SER A 164 -22.43 6.08 0.93
N VAL A 165 -22.19 5.30 -0.12
CA VAL A 165 -20.79 4.88 -0.46
C VAL A 165 -20.35 5.26 -1.88
N LEU A 166 -21.25 5.15 -2.88
CA LEU A 166 -20.97 5.59 -4.25
C LEU A 166 -20.92 7.12 -4.39
N GLY A 167 -21.68 7.85 -3.57
CA GLY A 167 -21.69 9.31 -3.53
C GLY A 167 -20.33 9.90 -3.13
N ASP A 168 -19.67 9.32 -2.13
CA ASP A 168 -18.36 9.78 -1.62
C ASP A 168 -17.22 9.56 -2.62
N VAL A 169 -17.29 8.49 -3.43
CA VAL A 169 -16.35 8.26 -4.53
C VAL A 169 -16.58 9.27 -5.64
N THR A 170 -17.85 9.55 -5.94
CA THR A 170 -18.28 10.47 -7.00
C THR A 170 -17.82 11.89 -6.71
N SER A 171 -18.07 12.40 -5.49
CA SER A 171 -17.64 13.74 -5.09
C SER A 171 -16.12 13.90 -5.17
N LYS A 172 -15.36 12.94 -4.63
CA LYS A 172 -13.88 12.98 -4.67
C LYS A 172 -13.32 12.93 -6.09
N TYR A 173 -13.95 12.18 -6.99
CA TYR A 173 -13.52 12.10 -8.39
C TYR A 173 -13.85 13.38 -9.16
N LEU A 174 -15.04 13.94 -8.94
CA LEU A 174 -15.44 15.24 -9.50
C LEU A 174 -14.55 16.37 -8.97
N ASP A 175 -14.26 16.39 -7.67
CA ASP A 175 -13.33 17.34 -7.06
C ASP A 175 -11.91 17.21 -7.62
N GLY A 176 -11.44 15.98 -7.88
CA GLY A 176 -10.15 15.72 -8.51
C GLY A 176 -10.05 16.26 -9.95
N LEU A 177 -11.16 16.23 -10.69
CA LEU A 177 -11.26 16.79 -12.05
C LEU A 177 -11.46 18.32 -12.04
N ALA A 178 -12.31 18.82 -11.15
CA ALA A 178 -12.60 20.25 -11.00
C ALA A 178 -11.41 21.02 -10.39
N GLY A 179 -10.65 20.38 -9.51
CA GLY A 179 -9.45 20.94 -8.85
C GLY A 179 -8.28 21.22 -9.80
N GLY A 180 -8.33 20.74 -11.05
CA GLY A 180 -7.34 21.07 -12.09
C GLY A 180 -7.38 22.52 -12.58
N LYS A 181 -8.39 23.32 -12.21
CA LYS A 181 -8.61 24.67 -12.77
C LYS A 181 -8.50 25.85 -11.81
N GLY A 182 -8.10 25.67 -10.55
CA GLY A 182 -7.99 26.81 -9.64
C GLY A 182 -7.23 26.54 -8.36
N SER A 183 -5.96 26.94 -8.32
CA SER A 183 -5.24 27.13 -7.07
C SER A 183 -5.91 28.24 -6.26
N LYS A 184 -6.62 27.88 -5.18
CA LYS A 184 -6.67 28.59 -3.89
C LYS A 184 -7.67 27.86 -2.96
N ASN A 185 -7.12 27.29 -1.89
CA ASN A 185 -7.80 26.80 -0.68
C ASN A 185 -8.67 25.53 -0.84
N LEU A 186 -8.13 24.38 -0.46
CA LEU A 186 -8.94 23.19 -0.15
C LEU A 186 -9.69 23.42 1.17
N ALA A 187 -11.02 23.37 1.11
CA ALA A 187 -11.85 23.33 2.29
C ALA A 187 -11.60 22.02 3.07
N LEU A 188 -11.28 22.15 4.37
CA LEU A 188 -11.46 21.06 5.32
C LEU A 188 -12.96 20.79 5.42
N THR A 189 -13.49 19.85 4.63
CA THR A 189 -14.78 19.24 4.94
C THR A 189 -14.51 17.93 5.68
N GLY A 190 -14.51 18.09 7.00
CA GLY A 190 -14.33 17.05 7.99
C GLY A 190 -15.09 17.37 9.27
N GLU A 191 -16.19 18.14 9.17
CA GLU A 191 -17.14 18.30 10.27
C GLU A 191 -18.52 17.83 9.84
N ARG A 192 -18.99 16.81 10.57
CA ARG A 192 -20.38 16.37 10.64
C ARG A 192 -21.05 17.16 11.75
N ALA A 193 -22.09 17.93 11.41
CA ALA A 193 -23.36 18.09 12.13
C ALA A 193 -24.17 19.16 11.39
#